data_AF-A0A2V8AT09-F1
#
_entry.id   AF-A0A2V8AT09-F1
#
_cell.length_a   1.000
_cell.length_b   1.000
_cell.length_c   1.000
_cell.angle_alpha   90.00
_cell.angle_beta   90.00
_cell.angle_gamma   90.00
#
_symmetry.space_group_name_H-M   'P 1'
#
loop_
_entity.id
_entity.type
_entity.pdbx_description
1 polymer ?
#
loop_
_entity_poly.entity_id
_entity_poly.type
_entity_poly.pdbx_seq_one_letter_code
_entity_poly.pdbx_strand_id
1 'polypeptide(L)' 'MVEPKSAESDAIVLRHLRELVAALDQRVPHIERAGEAQIARDAAELREKALRRIAELERNR' A
#
# COMPACT_ATOMS: atom_id res chain seq x y z
N MET A 1 -17.78 9.70 -26.53
CA MET A 1 -18.09 9.09 -25.22
C MET A 1 -16.93 8.18 -24.83
N VAL A 2 -15.92 8.74 -24.19
CA VAL A 2 -14.77 8.04 -23.58
C VAL A 2 -14.57 8.88 -22.31
N GLU A 3 -14.68 8.36 -21.08
CA GLU A 3 -13.64 7.57 -20.43
C GLU A 3 -14.18 6.82 -19.19
N PRO A 4 -14.44 5.50 -19.29
CA PRO A 4 -14.56 4.63 -18.11
C PRO A 4 -13.20 4.06 -17.65
N LYS A 5 -12.11 4.37 -18.37
CA LYS A 5 -10.80 3.73 -18.20
C LYS A 5 -10.08 4.16 -16.91
N SER A 6 -10.32 5.37 -16.40
CA SER A 6 -9.66 5.84 -15.16
C SER A 6 -10.24 5.16 -13.92
N ALA A 7 -11.56 4.99 -13.84
CA ALA A 7 -12.21 4.35 -12.70
C ALA A 7 -11.88 2.84 -12.58
N GLU A 8 -11.71 2.15 -13.71
CA GLU A 8 -11.21 0.76 -13.75
C GLU A 8 -9.74 0.69 -13.31
N SER A 9 -8.92 1.65 -13.77
CA SER A 9 -7.52 1.76 -13.34
C SER A 9 -7.42 2.03 -11.84
N ASP A 10 -8.25 2.92 -11.29
CA ASP A 10 -8.30 3.21 -9.86
C ASP A 10 -8.77 2.01 -9.04
N ALA A 11 -9.70 1.20 -9.57
CA ALA A 11 -10.11 -0.06 -8.93
C ALA A 11 -8.95 -1.05 -8.81
N ILE A 12 -8.16 -1.19 -9.86
CA ILE A 12 -7.00 -2.07 -9.90
C ILE A 12 -5.92 -1.58 -8.92
N VAL A 13 -5.63 -0.28 -8.94
CA VAL A 13 -4.65 0.33 -8.01
C VAL A 13 -5.10 0.15 -6.56
N LEU A 14 -6.38 0.38 -6.27
CA LEU A 14 -6.95 0.20 -4.93
C LEU A 14 -6.80 -1.25 -4.43
N ARG A 15 -7.04 -2.23 -5.30
CA ARG A 15 -6.83 -3.65 -4.97
C ARG A 15 -5.36 -3.93 -4.63
N HIS A 16 -4.43 -3.52 -5.49
CA HIS A 16 -3.00 -3.77 -5.27
C HIS A 16 -2.48 -3.07 -4.01
N LEU A 17 -2.94 -1.86 -3.71
CA LEU A 17 -2.56 -1.16 -2.48
C LEU A 17 -3.06 -1.89 -1.22
N ARG A 18 -4.27 -2.46 -1.27
CA ARG A 18 -4.81 -3.26 -0.16
C ARG A 18 -4.03 -4.57 0.03
N GLU A 19 -3.67 -5.24 -1.07
CA GLU A 19 -2.82 -6.44 -1.04
C GLU A 19 -1.42 -6.12 -0.47
N LEU A 20 -0.84 -4.98 -0.87
CA LEU A 20 0.44 -4.50 -0.34
C LEU A 20 0.36 -4.26 1.17
N VAL A 21 -0.66 -3.56 1.65
CA VAL A 21 -0.84 -3.30 3.09
C VAL A 21 -1.00 -4.62 3.86
N ALA A 22 -1.81 -5.56 3.36
CA ALA A 22 -1.99 -6.86 3.99
C ALA A 22 -0.66 -7.64 4.09
N ALA A 23 0.15 -7.62 3.03
CA ALA A 23 1.46 -8.26 3.04
C ALA A 23 2.43 -7.61 4.05
N LEU A 24 2.40 -6.27 4.16
CA LEU A 24 3.21 -5.54 5.12
C LEU A 24 2.76 -5.80 6.58
N ASP A 25 1.45 -5.89 6.81
CA ASP A 25 0.87 -6.17 8.13
C ASP A 25 1.14 -7.60 8.62
N GLN A 26 1.28 -8.56 7.71
CA GLN A 26 1.63 -9.95 8.03
C GLN A 26 3.13 -10.15 8.30
N ARG A 27 3.98 -9.17 7.97
CA ARG A 27 5.41 -9.29 8.15
C ARG A 27 5.77 -9.26 9.65
N VAL A 28 6.61 -10.20 10.07
CA VAL A 28 7.20 -10.26 11.41
C VAL A 28 8.71 -9.98 11.30
N PRO A 29 9.20 -8.79 11.66
CA PRO A 29 10.62 -8.46 11.58
C PRO A 29 11.46 -9.22 12.61
N HIS A 30 12.64 -9.70 12.19
CA HIS A 30 13.65 -10.30 13.06
C HIS A 30 14.70 -9.25 13.46
N ILE A 31 14.35 -8.36 14.39
CA ILE A 31 15.12 -7.13 14.71
C ILE A 31 16.56 -7.41 15.16
N GLU A 32 16.84 -8.62 15.64
CA GLU A 32 18.17 -9.12 15.99
C GLU A 32 19.13 -9.26 14.79
N ARG A 33 18.62 -9.33 13.56
CA ARG A 33 19.46 -9.44 12.35
C ARG A 33 19.84 -8.06 11.86
N ALA A 34 21.09 -7.93 11.39
CA ALA A 34 21.57 -6.70 10.79
C ALA A 34 20.67 -6.27 9.62
N GLY A 35 20.21 -5.01 9.65
CA GLY A 35 19.38 -4.42 8.60
C GLY A 35 17.86 -4.62 8.77
N GLU A 36 17.39 -5.59 9.55
CA GLU A 36 15.94 -5.84 9.72
C GLU A 36 15.21 -4.66 10.37
N ALA A 37 15.88 -3.94 11.27
CA ALA A 37 15.35 -2.71 11.86
C ALA A 37 15.11 -1.61 10.80
N GLN A 38 15.97 -1.50 9.78
CA GLN A 38 15.76 -0.54 8.69
C GLN A 38 14.60 -0.99 7.80
N ILE A 39 14.56 -2.27 7.44
CA ILE A 39 13.48 -2.84 6.61
C ILE A 39 12.13 -2.70 7.33
N ALA A 40 12.08 -2.86 8.66
CA ALA A 40 10.87 -2.60 9.46
C ALA A 40 10.40 -1.15 9.39
N ARG A 41 11.32 -0.18 9.45
CA ARG A 41 11.00 1.24 9.28
C ARG A 41 10.50 1.54 7.88
N ASP A 42 11.20 1.07 6.85
CA ASP A 42 10.84 1.30 5.45
C ASP A 42 9.47 0.68 5.12
N ALA A 43 9.20 -0.52 5.66
CA ALA A 43 7.90 -1.19 5.53
C ALA A 43 6.77 -0.38 6.19
N ALA A 44 7.01 0.18 7.38
CA ALA A 44 6.04 1.03 8.07
C ALA A 44 5.75 2.32 7.29
N GLU A 45 6.79 2.96 6.74
CA GLU A 45 6.64 4.15 5.90
C GLU A 45 5.87 3.85 4.60
N LEU A 46 6.20 2.74 3.95
CA LEU A 46 5.50 2.31 2.73
C LEU A 46 4.02 2.01 3.00
N ARG A 47 3.72 1.36 4.12
CA ARG A 47 2.35 1.10 4.57
C ARG A 47 1.57 2.39 4.75
N GLU A 48 2.15 3.39 5.43
CA GLU A 48 1.50 4.67 5.64
C GLU A 48 1.20 5.39 4.31
N LYS A 49 2.16 5.40 3.39
CA LYS A 49 1.98 5.95 2.04
C LYS A 49 0.85 5.23 1.27
N ALA A 50 0.79 3.91 1.34
CA ALA A 50 -0.25 3.12 0.70
C ALA A 50 -1.65 3.44 1.28
N LEU A 51 -1.78 3.54 2.60
CA LEU A 51 -3.04 3.91 3.25
C LEU A 51 -3.51 5.31 2.87
N ARG A 52 -2.61 6.29 2.80
CA ARG A 52 -2.93 7.64 2.32
C ARG A 52 -3.46 7.61 0.90
N ARG A 53 -2.81 6.85 0.01
CA ARG A 53 -3.24 6.73 -1.39
C ARG A 53 -4.59 6.03 -1.54
N ILE A 54 -4.86 5.00 -0.73
CA ILE A 54 -6.19 4.36 -0.67
C ILE A 54 -7.26 5.40 -0.33
N ALA A 55 -7.05 6.19 0.73
CA ALA A 55 -8.00 7.22 1.14
C ALA A 55 -8.21 8.31 0.08
N GLU A 56 -7.18 8.67 -0.69
CA GLU A 56 -7.33 9.58 -1.85
C GLU A 56 -8.20 8.98 -2.94
N LEU A 57 -7.95 7.73 -3.33
CA LEU A 57 -8.71 7.05 -4.38
C LEU A 57 -10.17 6.79 -3.98
N GLU A 58 -10.43 6.53 -2.70
CA GLU A 58 -11.78 6.35 -2.18
C GLU A 58 -12.57 7.67 -2.12
N ARG A 59 -11.91 8.81 -1.89
CA ARG A 59 -12.56 10.13 -1.93
C ARG A 59 -12.88 10.63 -3.34
N ASN A 60 -12.12 10.20 -4.33
CA ASN A 60 -12.25 10.64 -5.72
C ASN A 60 -13.19 9.75 -6.55
N ARG A 61 -13.92 8.85 -5.91
CA ARG A 61 -14.77 7.83 -6.54
C ARG A 61 -16.24 8.18 -6.50
#